data_AF-A0A818AD00-F1
#
_entry.id   AF-A0A818AD00-F1
#
_cell.length_a   1.000
_cell.length_b   1.000
_cell.length_c   1.000
_cell.angle_alpha   90.00
_cell.angle_beta   90.00
_cell.angle_gamma   90.00
#
_symmetry.space_group_name_H-M   'P 1'
#
loop_
_entity.id
_entity.type
_entity.pdbx_description
1 polymer ?
#
loop_
_entity_poly.entity_id
_entity_poly.type
_entity_poly.pdbx_seq_one_letter_code
_entity_poly.pdbx_strand_id
1 'polypeptide(L)'
;MASVVDHEPVIDRAAFEAYIQLRAIAKKYNVEDKLEVPQLVLVGETSTGKSMLVQNFLRFPCSFSQTGIATRCPVAYRLVYNPTLPIGELRIIRPANITAPQLANHLQQLMKRIQEEHSATGGFRLEPEWIEIESAEYTDFEILDLPGLIGGDKVAETREAV
;
A
#
# COMPACT_ATOMS: atom_id res chain seq x y z
N MET A 1 -28.47 13.16 -16.84
CA MET A 1 -27.97 13.84 -15.62
C MET A 1 -27.42 12.78 -14.71
N ALA A 2 -26.10 12.55 -14.74
CA ALA A 2 -25.45 11.63 -13.82
C ALA A 2 -25.33 12.31 -12.46
N SER A 3 -25.81 11.66 -11.41
CA SER A 3 -25.71 12.10 -10.03
C SER A 3 -24.24 12.22 -9.65
N VAL A 4 -23.81 13.42 -9.28
CA VAL A 4 -22.56 13.64 -8.55
C VAL A 4 -22.74 12.94 -7.21
N VAL A 5 -21.98 11.87 -6.98
CA VAL A 5 -21.92 11.20 -5.69
C VAL A 5 -21.24 12.20 -4.75
N ASP A 6 -21.97 12.71 -3.76
CA ASP A 6 -21.40 13.57 -2.74
C ASP A 6 -20.27 12.82 -2.03
N HIS A 7 -19.04 13.24 -2.31
CA HIS A 7 -17.84 12.68 -1.72
C HIS A 7 -17.60 13.35 -0.37
N GLU A 8 -18.05 12.73 0.72
CA GLU A 8 -17.56 13.11 2.04
C GLU A 8 -16.05 12.85 2.10
N PRO A 9 -15.24 13.87 2.41
CA PRO A 9 -13.80 13.70 2.54
C PRO A 9 -13.50 12.79 3.73
N VAL A 10 -12.61 11.82 3.51
CA VAL A 10 -12.19 10.79 4.49
C VAL A 10 -11.41 11.41 5.67
N ILE A 11 -10.95 12.65 5.52
CA ILE A 11 -10.22 13.45 6.51
C ILE A 11 -10.96 14.77 6.71
N ASP A 12 -10.98 15.26 7.95
CA ASP A 12 -11.47 16.61 8.26
C ASP A 12 -10.80 17.64 7.33
N ARG A 13 -11.61 18.42 6.62
CA ARG A 13 -11.12 19.34 5.58
C ARG A 13 -10.12 20.35 6.14
N ALA A 14 -10.32 20.83 7.36
CA ALA A 14 -9.42 21.79 7.98
C ALA A 14 -8.05 21.14 8.28
N ALA A 15 -8.03 19.91 8.81
CA ALA A 15 -6.79 19.16 9.01
C ALA A 15 -6.05 18.89 7.69
N PHE A 16 -6.78 18.50 6.63
CA PHE A 16 -6.22 18.28 5.30
C PHE A 16 -5.56 19.54 4.73
N GLU A 17 -6.27 20.67 4.75
CA GLU A 17 -5.76 21.96 4.26
C GLU A 17 -4.57 22.44 5.10
N ALA A 18 -4.62 22.31 6.42
CA ALA A 18 -3.52 22.68 7.31
C ALA A 18 -2.25 21.86 7.04
N TYR A 19 -2.39 20.56 6.81
CA TYR A 19 -1.26 19.69 6.49
C TYR A 19 -0.60 20.06 5.15
N ILE A 20 -1.40 20.33 4.11
CA ILE A 20 -0.88 20.79 2.80
C ILE A 20 -0.13 22.10 2.95
N GLN A 21 -0.68 23.06 3.70
CA GLN A 21 -0.02 24.33 3.95
C GLN A 21 1.30 24.14 4.70
N LEU A 22 1.32 23.28 5.73
CA LEU A 22 2.53 22.97 6.48
C LEU A 22 3.60 22.33 5.58
N ARG A 23 3.22 21.40 4.70
CA ARG A 23 4.11 20.78 3.71
C ARG A 23 4.67 21.81 2.72
N ALA A 24 3.82 22.70 2.21
CA ALA A 24 4.23 23.75 1.29
C ALA A 24 5.23 24.73 1.96
N ILE A 25 5.01 25.07 3.24
CA ILE A 25 5.94 25.86 4.04
C ILE A 25 7.26 25.11 4.24
N ALA A 26 7.21 23.84 4.62
CA ALA A 26 8.41 23.03 4.81
C ALA A 26 9.27 22.99 3.54
N LYS A 27 8.64 22.80 2.37
CA LYS A 27 9.31 22.86 1.07
C LYS A 27 9.87 24.24 0.74
N LYS A 28 9.12 25.30 1.01
CA LYS A 28 9.58 26.68 0.78
C LYS A 28 10.85 27.01 1.58
N TYR A 29 11.01 26.46 2.78
CA TYR A 29 12.15 26.72 3.65
C TYR A 29 13.20 25.59 3.64
N ASN A 30 13.08 24.59 2.76
CA ASN A 30 13.97 23.43 2.65
C ASN A 30 14.15 22.67 3.99
N VAL A 31 13.04 22.44 4.69
CA VAL A 31 12.99 21.68 5.95
C VAL A 31 12.04 20.49 5.84
N GLU A 32 11.85 19.95 4.63
CA GLU A 32 10.99 18.78 4.43
C GLU A 32 11.46 17.56 5.23
N ASP A 33 12.77 17.45 5.49
CA ASP A 33 13.38 16.40 6.32
C ASP A 33 12.93 16.47 7.79
N LYS A 34 12.44 17.62 8.25
CA LYS A 34 11.91 17.81 9.62
C LYS A 34 10.45 17.44 9.76
N LEU A 35 9.74 17.28 8.65
CA LEU A 35 8.33 16.90 8.64
C LEU A 35 8.21 15.49 8.09
N GLU A 36 8.21 14.51 8.98
CA GLU A 36 8.06 13.11 8.59
C GLU A 36 6.71 12.87 7.91
N VAL A 37 6.70 12.01 6.89
CA VAL A 37 5.46 11.57 6.23
C VAL A 37 4.78 10.57 7.16
N PRO A 38 3.51 10.81 7.56
CA PRO A 38 2.80 9.84 8.38
C PRO A 38 2.70 8.49 7.66
N GLN A 39 2.96 7.42 8.42
CA GLN A 39 3.00 6.06 7.90
C GLN A 39 1.98 5.17 8.64
N LEU A 40 1.21 4.40 7.88
CA LEU A 40 0.34 3.32 8.38
C LEU A 40 0.98 1.97 8.06
N VAL A 41 1.38 1.22 9.08
CA VAL A 41 1.95 -0.13 8.92
C VAL A 41 0.89 -1.18 9.21
N LEU A 42 0.63 -2.06 8.24
CA LEU A 42 -0.34 -3.14 8.39
C LEU A 42 0.36 -4.43 8.82
N VAL A 43 0.07 -4.86 10.05
CA VAL A 43 0.58 -6.10 10.64
C VAL A 43 -0.58 -7.01 11.00
N GLY A 44 -0.43 -8.31 10.75
CA GLY A 44 -1.42 -9.32 11.12
C GLY A 44 -1.17 -10.64 10.43
N GLU A 45 -1.90 -11.67 10.86
CA GLU A 45 -1.78 -13.02 10.31
C GLU A 45 -2.05 -13.08 8.80
N THR A 46 -1.59 -14.16 8.16
CA THR A 46 -1.91 -14.41 6.75
C THR A 46 -3.43 -14.55 6.55
N SER A 47 -3.95 -14.02 5.46
CA SER A 47 -5.39 -14.07 5.10
C SER A 47 -6.36 -13.24 5.96
N THR A 48 -5.88 -12.27 6.76
CA THR A 48 -6.73 -11.33 7.52
C THR A 48 -7.26 -10.12 6.72
N GLY A 49 -6.98 -10.05 5.42
CA GLY A 49 -7.50 -8.97 4.55
C GLY A 49 -6.71 -7.65 4.57
N LYS A 50 -5.45 -7.65 5.02
CA LYS A 50 -4.58 -6.44 5.03
C LYS A 50 -4.52 -5.72 3.67
N SER A 51 -4.19 -6.44 2.60
CA SER A 51 -4.12 -5.84 1.26
C SER A 51 -5.48 -5.36 0.75
N MET A 52 -6.58 -5.99 1.19
CA MET A 52 -7.95 -5.52 0.90
C MET A 52 -8.23 -4.19 1.61
N LEU A 53 -7.74 -4.02 2.85
CA LEU A 53 -7.84 -2.74 3.55
C LEU A 53 -7.11 -1.62 2.79
N VAL A 54 -5.90 -1.89 2.27
CA VAL A 54 -5.17 -0.93 1.42
C VAL A 54 -5.99 -0.55 0.19
N GLN A 55 -6.49 -1.55 -0.55
CA GLN A 55 -7.31 -1.31 -1.74
C GLN A 55 -8.56 -0.48 -1.43
N ASN A 56 -9.24 -0.76 -0.32
CA ASN A 56 -10.43 -0.02 0.10
C ASN A 56 -10.09 1.41 0.52
N PHE A 57 -8.97 1.60 1.24
CA PHE A 57 -8.48 2.91 1.64
C PHE A 57 -8.15 3.77 0.41
N LEU A 58 -7.44 3.19 -0.57
CA LEU A 58 -7.05 3.88 -1.80
C LEU A 58 -8.20 4.01 -2.81
N ARG A 59 -9.32 3.30 -2.59
CA ARG A 59 -10.44 3.14 -3.54
C ARG A 59 -9.96 2.73 -4.94
N PHE A 60 -8.92 1.92 -4.96
CA PHE A 60 -8.11 1.66 -6.14
C PHE A 60 -7.71 0.19 -6.16
N PRO A 61 -7.94 -0.56 -7.25
CA PRO A 61 -7.68 -1.99 -7.31
C PRO A 61 -6.17 -2.27 -7.43
N CYS A 62 -5.45 -2.09 -6.32
CA CYS A 62 -4.01 -2.35 -6.19
C CYS A 62 -3.69 -3.67 -5.47
N SER A 63 -4.69 -4.38 -4.95
CA SER A 63 -4.47 -5.65 -4.27
C SER A 63 -4.69 -6.82 -5.23
N PHE A 64 -3.98 -7.93 -4.98
CA PHE A 64 -4.21 -9.20 -5.66
C PHE A 64 -5.06 -10.10 -4.76
N SER A 65 -6.07 -10.76 -5.32
CA SER A 65 -7.05 -11.55 -4.57
C SER A 65 -7.08 -13.03 -4.98
N GLN A 66 -5.93 -13.60 -5.34
CA GLN A 66 -5.86 -15.02 -5.70
C GLN A 66 -5.55 -15.91 -4.49
N THR A 67 -6.40 -16.91 -4.26
CA THR A 67 -6.21 -17.94 -3.23
C THR A 67 -4.83 -18.58 -3.34
N GLY A 68 -4.08 -18.58 -2.23
CA GLY A 68 -2.75 -19.19 -2.14
C GLY A 68 -1.57 -18.27 -2.47
N ILE A 69 -1.82 -17.08 -3.03
CA ILE A 69 -0.80 -16.04 -3.19
C ILE A 69 -0.98 -15.05 -2.04
N ALA A 70 0.01 -14.98 -1.15
CA ALA A 70 0.06 -14.03 -0.03
C ALA A 70 1.14 -12.96 -0.29
N THR A 71 1.09 -11.85 0.45
CA THR A 71 2.16 -10.85 0.45
C THR A 71 3.48 -11.50 0.91
N ARG A 72 4.47 -11.56 0.02
CA ARG A 72 5.78 -12.21 0.24
C ARG A 72 6.95 -11.23 0.42
N CYS A 73 6.72 -9.96 0.15
CA CYS A 73 7.61 -8.87 0.53
C CYS A 73 6.78 -7.69 1.01
N PRO A 74 7.36 -6.75 1.77
CA PRO A 74 6.70 -5.49 2.07
C PRO A 74 6.28 -4.78 0.76
N VAL A 75 5.11 -4.15 0.76
CA VAL A 75 4.66 -3.27 -0.32
C VAL A 75 4.44 -1.88 0.29
N ALA A 76 5.25 -0.93 -0.14
CA ALA A 76 5.21 0.46 0.34
C ALA A 76 4.46 1.32 -0.67
N TYR A 77 3.24 1.73 -0.30
CA TYR A 77 2.41 2.65 -1.08
C TYR A 77 2.66 4.08 -0.59
N ARG A 78 3.35 4.86 -1.41
CA ARG A 78 3.59 6.28 -1.16
C ARG A 78 2.55 7.11 -1.91
N LEU A 79 1.72 7.80 -1.17
CA LEU A 79 0.78 8.79 -1.67
C LEU A 79 1.46 10.15 -1.72
N VAL A 80 1.37 10.81 -2.86
CA VAL A 80 1.93 12.13 -3.10
C VAL A 80 0.79 13.08 -3.47
N TYR A 81 0.63 14.15 -2.71
CA TYR A 81 -0.38 15.15 -3.03
C TYR A 81 -0.01 15.88 -4.31
N ASN A 82 -0.92 15.86 -5.28
CA ASN A 82 -0.80 16.61 -6.52
C ASN A 82 -2.09 17.42 -6.79
N PRO A 83 -2.10 18.74 -6.51
CA PRO A 83 -3.27 19.59 -6.69
C PRO A 83 -3.65 19.82 -8.16
N THR A 84 -2.78 19.44 -9.12
CA THR A 84 -3.06 19.64 -10.54
C THR A 84 -3.87 18.51 -11.15
N LEU A 85 -4.05 17.39 -10.44
CA LEU A 85 -4.88 16.28 -10.89
C LEU A 85 -6.37 16.57 -10.62
N PRO A 86 -7.28 16.13 -11.48
CA PRO A 86 -8.71 16.15 -11.20
C PRO A 86 -9.06 15.31 -9.96
N ILE A 87 -10.11 15.72 -9.24
CA ILE A 87 -10.71 14.92 -8.15
C ILE A 87 -11.25 13.60 -8.73
N GLY A 88 -11.03 12.49 -8.04
CA GLY A 88 -11.36 11.14 -8.51
C GLY A 88 -10.27 10.50 -9.37
N GLU A 89 -9.21 11.25 -9.74
CA GLU A 89 -8.09 10.70 -10.51
C GLU A 89 -6.90 10.31 -9.63
N LEU A 90 -6.30 9.19 -10.02
CA LEU A 90 -5.09 8.64 -9.41
C LEU A 90 -4.09 8.33 -10.52
N ARG A 91 -2.84 8.71 -10.31
CA ARG A 91 -1.74 8.47 -11.26
C ARG A 91 -0.64 7.65 -10.60
N ILE A 92 -0.41 6.43 -11.09
CA ILE A 92 0.75 5.65 -10.66
C ILE A 92 2.00 6.24 -11.32
N ILE A 93 2.95 6.68 -10.50
CA ILE A 93 4.27 7.19 -10.90
C ILE A 93 5.31 6.08 -10.90
N ARG A 94 5.21 5.17 -9.92
CA ARG A 94 6.06 3.99 -9.79
C ARG A 94 5.20 2.78 -9.47
N PRO A 95 5.28 1.69 -10.26
CA PRO A 95 5.96 1.57 -11.55
C PRO A 95 5.41 2.56 -12.60
N ALA A 96 6.25 3.05 -13.50
CA ALA A 96 5.79 3.98 -14.54
C ALA A 96 4.94 3.28 -15.61
N ASN A 97 4.02 4.02 -16.23
CA ASN A 97 3.19 3.58 -17.37
C ASN A 97 2.29 2.35 -17.11
N ILE A 98 1.81 2.18 -15.87
CA ILE A 98 0.85 1.13 -15.55
C ILE A 98 -0.46 1.73 -15.03
N THR A 99 -1.55 1.03 -15.31
CA THR A 99 -2.89 1.29 -14.78
C THR A 99 -3.13 0.52 -13.48
N ALA A 100 -4.21 0.84 -12.76
CA ALA A 100 -4.59 0.14 -11.54
C ALA A 100 -4.67 -1.39 -11.70
N PRO A 101 -5.40 -1.93 -12.69
CA PRO A 101 -5.50 -3.39 -12.86
C PRO A 101 -4.16 -4.02 -13.24
N GLN A 102 -3.32 -3.29 -13.99
CA GLN A 102 -1.96 -3.75 -14.31
C GLN A 102 -1.08 -3.80 -13.07
N LEU A 103 -1.25 -2.89 -12.10
CA LEU A 103 -0.52 -2.94 -10.83
C LEU A 103 -0.89 -4.19 -10.01
N ALA A 104 -2.18 -4.49 -9.87
CA ALA A 104 -2.61 -5.70 -9.14
C ALA A 104 -2.00 -6.97 -9.76
N ASN A 105 -2.03 -7.08 -11.09
CA ASN A 105 -1.40 -8.19 -11.82
C ASN A 105 0.12 -8.21 -11.64
N HIS A 106 0.77 -7.05 -11.67
CA HIS A 106 2.21 -6.92 -11.46
C HIS A 106 2.62 -7.44 -10.07
N LEU A 107 1.92 -6.99 -9.02
CA LEU A 107 2.16 -7.43 -7.65
C LEU A 107 1.91 -8.93 -7.49
N GLN A 108 0.85 -9.46 -8.10
CA GLN A 108 0.58 -10.90 -8.07
C GLN A 108 1.74 -11.71 -8.69
N GLN A 109 2.21 -11.31 -9.88
CA GLN A 109 3.32 -11.97 -10.56
C GLN A 109 4.62 -11.85 -9.77
N LEU A 110 4.84 -10.70 -9.13
CA LEU A 110 5.97 -10.48 -8.25
C LEU A 110 5.93 -11.43 -7.05
N MET A 111 4.81 -11.54 -6.34
CA MET A 111 4.69 -12.43 -5.17
C MET A 111 4.91 -13.89 -5.56
N LYS A 112 4.42 -14.31 -6.73
CA LYS A 112 4.66 -15.66 -7.26
C LYS A 112 6.14 -15.90 -7.56
N ARG A 113 6.82 -14.96 -8.23
CA ARG A 113 8.26 -15.05 -8.49
C ARG A 113 9.07 -15.11 -7.20
N ILE A 114 8.75 -14.27 -6.21
CA ILE A 114 9.44 -14.30 -4.91
C ILE A 114 9.26 -15.66 -4.26
N GLN A 115 8.05 -16.23 -4.28
CA GLN A 115 7.82 -17.56 -3.73
C GLN A 115 8.69 -18.64 -4.40
N GLU A 116 8.87 -18.59 -5.72
CA GLU A 116 9.68 -19.54 -6.48
C GLU A 116 11.19 -19.33 -6.24
N GLU A 117 11.67 -18.10 -6.42
CA GLU A 117 13.10 -17.72 -6.37
C GLU A 117 13.67 -17.77 -4.94
N HIS A 118 12.87 -17.43 -3.93
CA HIS A 118 13.30 -17.37 -2.53
C HIS A 118 12.89 -18.61 -1.72
N SER A 119 12.68 -19.75 -2.38
CA SER A 119 12.30 -21.01 -1.72
C SER A 119 13.23 -21.37 -0.54
N ALA A 120 14.53 -21.07 -0.65
CA ALA A 120 15.52 -21.31 0.41
C ALA A 120 15.35 -20.42 1.66
N THR A 121 14.72 -19.25 1.53
CA THR A 121 14.41 -18.32 2.65
C THR A 121 12.93 -18.35 3.02
N GLY A 122 12.23 -19.47 2.74
CA GLY A 122 10.82 -19.64 3.03
C GLY A 122 9.87 -18.93 2.04
N GLY A 123 10.40 -18.42 0.93
CA GLY A 123 9.63 -17.73 -0.12
C GLY A 123 9.31 -16.28 0.24
N PHE A 124 10.19 -15.59 0.96
CA PHE A 124 10.04 -14.19 1.34
C PHE A 124 11.26 -13.34 0.95
N ARG A 125 10.98 -12.08 0.61
CA ARG A 125 11.97 -11.03 0.31
C ARG A 125 11.80 -9.87 1.29
N LEU A 126 12.90 -9.37 1.85
CA LEU A 126 12.86 -8.28 2.85
C LEU A 126 12.74 -6.91 2.19
N GLU A 127 13.28 -6.77 0.98
CA GLU A 127 13.26 -5.52 0.24
C GLU A 127 11.83 -5.15 -0.20
N PRO A 128 11.36 -3.94 0.15
CA PRO A 128 10.02 -3.49 -0.21
C PRO A 128 9.86 -3.30 -1.72
N GLU A 129 8.68 -3.63 -2.22
CA GLU A 129 8.21 -3.14 -3.51
C GLU A 129 7.61 -1.75 -3.33
N TRP A 130 8.13 -0.77 -4.06
CA TRP A 130 7.72 0.64 -3.94
C TRP A 130 6.68 1.01 -4.99
N ILE A 131 5.51 1.43 -4.52
CA ILE A 131 4.42 1.95 -5.34
C ILE A 131 4.25 3.43 -5.02
N GLU A 132 4.36 4.30 -6.02
CA GLU A 132 4.16 5.75 -5.84
C GLU A 132 2.94 6.19 -6.63
N ILE A 133 2.01 6.85 -5.96
CA ILE A 133 0.71 7.24 -6.51
C ILE A 133 0.48 8.72 -6.20
N GLU A 134 0.14 9.49 -7.22
CA GLU A 134 -0.31 10.86 -7.05
C GLU A 134 -1.83 10.98 -7.03
N SER A 135 -2.33 11.89 -6.19
CA SER A 135 -3.75 12.24 -6.12
C SER A 135 -3.96 13.68 -5.64
N ALA A 136 -5.07 14.29 -6.03
CA ALA A 136 -5.55 15.52 -5.40
C ALA A 136 -6.36 15.28 -4.11
N GLU A 137 -6.70 14.03 -3.78
CA GLU A 137 -7.59 13.69 -2.65
C GLU A 137 -6.85 13.15 -1.43
N TYR A 138 -5.57 12.81 -1.57
CA TYR A 138 -4.73 12.31 -0.49
C TYR A 138 -3.62 13.29 -0.16
N THR A 139 -3.38 13.50 1.13
CA THR A 139 -2.15 14.15 1.59
C THR A 139 -0.95 13.24 1.36
N ASP A 140 0.27 13.80 1.40
CA ASP A 140 1.48 12.99 1.49
C ASP A 140 1.37 12.01 2.67
N PHE A 141 1.37 10.71 2.37
CA PHE A 141 1.09 9.64 3.33
C PHE A 141 1.72 8.33 2.83
N GLU A 142 2.08 7.44 3.74
CA GLU A 142 2.64 6.14 3.37
C GLU A 142 1.84 4.99 4.00
N ILE A 143 1.61 3.93 3.23
CA ILE A 143 1.02 2.69 3.73
C ILE A 143 2.01 1.55 3.46
N LEU A 144 2.38 0.83 4.51
CA LEU A 144 3.27 -0.32 4.41
C LEU A 144 2.48 -1.61 4.67
N ASP A 145 2.18 -2.36 3.61
CA ASP A 145 1.57 -3.69 3.71
C ASP A 145 2.67 -4.74 3.91
N LEU A 146 2.67 -5.40 5.06
CA LEU A 146 3.69 -6.39 5.40
C LEU A 146 3.19 -7.82 5.13
N PRO A 147 4.12 -8.74 4.81
CA PRO A 147 3.84 -10.16 4.82
C PRO A 147 3.10 -10.59 6.09
N GLY A 148 2.11 -11.46 5.92
CA GLY A 148 1.33 -11.95 7.04
C GLY A 148 2.19 -12.80 7.99
N LEU A 149 1.95 -12.66 9.29
CA LEU A 149 2.52 -13.59 10.26
C LEU A 149 2.00 -14.99 9.96
N ILE A 150 2.90 -15.97 9.87
CA ILE A 150 2.53 -17.38 9.79
C ILE A 150 2.44 -17.87 11.23
N GLY A 151 1.22 -18.15 11.69
CA GLY A 151 1.00 -18.78 12.99
C GLY A 151 1.78 -20.10 13.04
N GLY A 152 2.71 -20.21 13.99
CA GLY A 152 3.49 -21.42 14.17
C GLY A 152 2.63 -22.49 14.83
N ASP A 153 1.97 -23.33 14.04
CA ASP A 153 1.43 -24.61 14.51
C ASP A 153 1.39 -25.64 13.38
N LYS A 154 2.58 -26.20 13.07
CA LYS A 154 2.78 -27.54 12.48
C LYS A 154 4.14 -28.15 12.87
N VAL A 155 4.59 -27.99 14.12
CA VAL A 155 5.79 -28.68 14.64
C VAL A 155 5.46 -29.63 15.81
N ALA A 156 4.19 -29.72 16.23
CA ALA A 156 3.79 -30.50 17.41
C ALA A 156 3.18 -31.89 17.14
N GLU A 157 3.07 -32.37 15.89
CA GLU A 157 2.42 -33.67 15.59
C GLU A 157 3.37 -34.81 15.20
N THR A 158 4.67 -34.75 15.52
CA THR A 158 5.62 -35.83 15.17
C THR A 158 6.43 -36.37 16.35
N ARG A 159 5.94 -36.25 17.60
CA ARG A 159 6.64 -36.78 18.78
C ARG A 159 5.85 -37.75 19.67
N GLU A 160 4.75 -38.30 19.20
CA GLU A 160 4.08 -39.44 19.86
C GLU A 160 3.94 -40.62 18.89
N ALA A 161 5.07 -41.20 18.50
CA ALA A 161 5.15 -42.54 17.93
C ALA A 161 6.59 -43.08 18.07
N VAL A 162 7.02 -43.30 19.32
CA VAL A 162 8.15 -44.20 19.65
C VAL A 162 7.74 -45.02 20.87
#